data_AF-A0A938MF91-F1
#
_entry.id   AF-A0A938MF91-F1
#
_cell.length_a   1.000
_cell.length_b   1.000
_cell.length_c   1.000
_cell.angle_alpha   90.00
_cell.angle_beta   90.00
_cell.angle_gamma   90.00
#
_symmetry.space_group_name_H-M   'P 1'
#
loop_
_entity.id
_entity.type
_entity.pdbx_description
1 polymer ?
#
loop_
_entity_poly.entity_id
_entity_poly.type
_entity_poly.pdbx_seq_one_letter_code
_entity_poly.pdbx_strand_id
1 'polypeptide(L)' 'MHPDVTYLMDILQAARLVQDFVKGVSRESFLQDVMRQSAVIRQLEIVGETGKGGLAVSFSWRSWRLGG' A
#
# COMPACT_ATOMS: atom_id res chain seq x y z
N MET A 1 26.39 -7.31 -5.41
CA MET A 1 25.26 -6.56 -4.81
C MET A 1 24.43 -7.58 -4.04
N HIS A 2 24.33 -7.47 -2.72
CA HIS A 2 23.57 -8.42 -1.90
C HIS A 2 22.06 -8.17 -2.08
N PRO A 3 21.25 -9.16 -2.51
CA PRO A 3 19.82 -8.99 -2.75
C PRO A 3 19.07 -8.40 -1.54
N ASP A 4 19.49 -8.77 -0.34
CA ASP A 4 18.86 -8.40 0.93
C ASP A 4 18.82 -6.88 1.18
N VAL A 5 19.86 -6.14 0.75
CA VAL A 5 19.94 -4.69 0.96
C VAL A 5 18.98 -3.95 0.03
N THR A 6 18.81 -4.41 -1.21
CA THR A 6 17.89 -3.80 -2.17
C THR A 6 16.44 -3.94 -1.68
N TYR A 7 16.06 -5.12 -1.19
CA TYR A 7 14.70 -5.35 -0.67
C TYR A 7 14.37 -4.48 0.55
N LEU A 8 15.33 -4.29 1.47
CA LEU A 8 15.15 -3.39 2.61
C LEU A 8 14.95 -1.93 2.18
N MET A 9 15.65 -1.50 1.13
CA MET A 9 15.48 -0.15 0.57
C MET A 9 14.11 0.02 -0.09
N ASP A 10 13.62 -0.99 -0.81
CA ASP A 10 12.29 -0.95 -1.43
C ASP A 10 11.17 -0.89 -0.37
N ILE A 11 11.29 -1.69 0.70
CA ILE A 11 10.37 -1.64 1.85
C ILE A 11 10.40 -0.26 2.49
N LEU A 12 11.58 0.31 2.73
CA LEU A 12 11.74 1.62 3.36
C LEU A 12 11.11 2.72 2.49
N GLN A 13 11.34 2.67 1.19
CA GLN A 13 10.78 3.63 0.24
C GLN A 13 9.25 3.52 0.18
N ALA A 14 8.70 2.30 0.10
CA ALA A 14 7.26 2.08 0.10
C ALA A 14 6.61 2.58 1.41
N ALA A 15 7.21 2.29 2.56
CA ALA A 15 6.74 2.77 3.86
C ALA A 15 6.76 4.30 3.96
N ARG A 16 7.76 4.97 3.37
CA ARG A 16 7.82 6.43 3.32
C ARG A 16 6.70 7.01 2.45
N LEU A 17 6.45 6.41 1.28
CA LEU A 17 5.34 6.83 0.42
C LEU A 17 3.98 6.69 1.10
N VAL A 18 3.74 5.61 1.86
CA VAL A 18 2.51 5.46 2.67
C VAL A 18 2.36 6.64 3.63
N GLN A 19 3.42 6.98 4.37
CA GLN A 19 3.40 8.11 5.31
C GLN A 19 3.07 9.42 4.59
N ASP A 20 3.68 9.67 3.44
CA ASP A 20 3.44 10.89 2.66
C ASP A 20 2.00 10.95 2.10
N PHE A 21 1.42 9.82 1.69
CA PHE A 21 0.04 9.77 1.21
C PHE A 21 -1.00 10.08 2.27
N VAL A 22 -0.73 9.75 3.55
CA VAL A 22 -1.67 9.97 4.66
C VAL A 22 -1.35 11.23 5.47
N LYS A 23 -0.20 11.87 5.22
CA LYS A 23 0.25 13.05 5.97
C LYS A 23 -0.71 14.21 5.79
N GLY A 24 -1.28 14.70 6.90
CA GLY A 24 -2.22 15.82 6.89
C GLY A 24 -3.59 15.48 6.30
N VAL A 25 -3.87 14.21 6.02
CA VAL A 25 -5.15 13.74 5.51
C VAL A 25 -6.03 13.30 6.68
N SER A 26 -7.23 13.89 6.81
CA SER A 26 -8.18 13.41 7.80
C SER A 26 -8.69 12.02 7.44
N ARG A 27 -9.15 11.27 8.45
CA ARG A 27 -9.70 9.92 8.24
C ARG A 27 -10.87 9.95 7.25
N GLU A 28 -11.76 10.93 7.36
CA GLU A 28 -12.93 11.08 6.51
C GLU A 28 -12.54 11.38 5.07
N SER A 29 -11.55 12.27 4.86
CA SER A 29 -11.00 12.57 3.54
C SER A 29 -10.33 11.35 2.92
N PHE A 30 -9.58 10.57 3.71
CA PHE A 30 -8.96 9.33 3.25
C PHE A 30 -10.01 8.30 2.82
N LEU A 31 -11.09 8.10 3.60
CA LEU A 31 -12.14 7.14 3.31
C LEU A 31 -12.95 7.48 2.05
N GLN A 32 -12.99 8.75 1.64
CA GLN A 32 -13.63 9.17 0.39
C GLN A 32 -12.66 9.19 -0.81
N ASP A 33 -11.36 9.16 -0.59
CA ASP A 33 -10.33 9.21 -1.62
C ASP A 33 -9.86 7.81 -2.03
N VAL A 34 -10.59 7.20 -2.96
CA VAL A 34 -10.32 5.84 -3.49
C VAL A 34 -8.95 5.75 -4.17
N MET A 35 -8.48 6.82 -4.80
CA MET A 35 -7.18 6.84 -5.47
C MET A 35 -6.05 6.78 -4.43
N ARG A 36 -6.15 7.59 -3.37
CA ARG A 36 -5.20 7.56 -2.26
C ARG A 36 -5.23 6.24 -1.51
N GLN A 37 -6.40 5.64 -1.30
CA GLN A 37 -6.50 4.29 -0.73
C GLN A 37 -5.77 3.26 -1.61
N SER A 38 -5.99 3.31 -2.92
CA SER A 38 -5.31 2.43 -3.88
C SER A 38 -3.79 2.60 -3.85
N ALA A 39 -3.32 3.85 -3.75
CA ALA A 39 -1.89 4.16 -3.64
C ALA A 39 -1.29 3.60 -2.35
N VAL A 40 -1.96 3.75 -1.20
CA VAL A 40 -1.52 3.18 0.08
C VAL A 40 -1.48 1.64 0.02
N ILE A 41 -2.56 1.01 -0.47
CA ILE A 41 -2.64 -0.45 -0.60
C ILE A 41 -1.49 -0.99 -1.46
N ARG A 42 -1.21 -0.35 -2.60
CA ARG A 42 -0.11 -0.76 -3.49
C ARG A 42 1.25 -0.74 -2.79
N GLN A 43 1.52 0.27 -1.97
CA GLN A 43 2.79 0.33 -1.24
C GLN A 43 2.86 -0.75 -0.15
N LEU A 44 1.74 -1.06 0.52
CA LEU A 44 1.67 -2.15 1.49
C LEU A 44 1.85 -3.53 0.83
N GLU A 45 1.38 -3.72 -0.41
CA GLU A 45 1.67 -4.92 -1.20
C GLU A 45 3.17 -5.08 -1.46
N ILE A 46 3.87 -4.02 -1.87
CA ILE A 46 5.33 -4.03 -2.11
C ILE A 46 6.10 -4.41 -0.85
N VAL A 47 5.65 -3.90 0.31
CA VAL A 47 6.20 -4.27 1.63
C VAL A 47 5.92 -5.73 1.98
N GLY A 48 4.75 -6.26 1.62
CA GLY A 48 4.35 -7.65 1.89
C GLY A 48 4.96 -8.68 0.94
N GLU A 49 5.20 -8.30 -0.30
CA GLU A 49 5.77 -9.13 -1.37
C GLU A 49 7.23 -9.51 -1.08
N THR A 50 7.94 -8.67 -0.32
CA THR A 50 9.32 -8.89 0.12
C THR A 50 9.46 -9.75 1.38
N GLY A 51 8.37 -9.95 2.15
CA GLY A 51 8.39 -10.74 3.39
C GLY A 51 8.19 -12.24 3.19
N LYS A 52 7.51 -12.65 2.12
CA LYS A 52 7.23 -14.06 1.76
C LYS A 52 6.98 -14.11 0.25
N GLY A 53 7.65 -15.02 -0.47
CA GLY A 53 7.44 -15.17 -1.91
C GLY A 53 5.95 -15.18 -2.28
N GLY A 54 5.54 -14.19 -3.10
CA GLY A 54 4.28 -14.17 -3.83
C GLY A 54 3.01 -14.28 -3.00
N LEU A 55 2.62 -13.23 -2.28
CA LEU A 55 1.20 -12.99 -1.99
C LEU A 55 0.75 -11.80 -2.83
N ALA A 56 0.43 -12.08 -4.09
CA ALA A 56 -0.42 -11.21 -4.90
C ALA A 56 -1.80 -11.17 -4.22
N VAL A 57 -1.98 -10.23 -3.29
CA VAL A 57 -3.27 -10.00 -2.65
C VAL A 57 -4.11 -9.22 -3.65
N SER A 58 -4.74 -9.92 -4.59
CA SER A 58 -5.69 -9.31 -5.52
C SER A 58 -6.89 -8.79 -4.73
N PHE A 59 -6.84 -7.52 -4.32
CA PHE A 59 -7.91 -6.87 -3.61
C PHE A 59 -8.97 -6.41 -4.63
N SER A 60 -10.03 -7.21 -4.76
CA SER A 60 -11.16 -6.90 -5.65
C SER A 60 -12.01 -5.76 -5.08
N TRP A 61 -11.88 -4.57 -5.64
CA TRP A 61 -12.70 -3.39 -5.34
C TRP A 61 -14.22 -3.56 -5.59
N ARG A 62 -14.66 -4.70 -6.15
CA ARG A 62 -16.08 -4.97 -6.42
C ARG A 62 -16.91 -5.26 -5.17
N SER A 63 -16.32 -5.79 -4.08
CA SER A 63 -17.11 -6.18 -2.90
C SER A 63 -17.46 -5.01 -1.97
N TRP A 64 -16.76 -3.88 -2.06
CA TRP A 64 -16.96 -2.72 -1.16
C TRP A 64 -17.92 -1.65 -1.69
N ARG A 65 -18.39 -1.74 -2.95
CA ARG A 65 -19.26 -0.70 -3.58
C ARG A 65 -20.76 -1.02 -3.52
N LEU A 66 -21.18 -2.18 -3.01
CA LEU A 66 -22.59 -2.60 -3.00
C LEU A 66 -23.27 -2.55 -1.62
N GLY A 67 -22.62 -1.94 -0.61
CA GLY A 67 -23.24 -1.63 0.68
C GLY A 67 -23.60 -0.15 0.76
N GLY A 68 -24.68 0.24 0.08
CA GLY A 68 -25.29 1.55 0.13
C GLY A 68 -26.80 1.41 0.07
#